data_AF-A0A928BMG9-F1
#
_entry.id   AF-A0A928BMG9-F1
#
_cell.length_a   1.000
_cell.length_b   1.000
_cell.length_c   1.000
_cell.angle_alpha   90.00
_cell.angle_beta   90.00
_cell.angle_gamma   90.00
#
_symmetry.space_group_name_H-M   'P 1'
#
loop_
_entity.id
_entity.type
_entity.pdbx_description
1 polymer ?
#
loop_
_entity_poly.entity_id
_entity_poly.type
_entity_poly.pdbx_seq_one_letter_code
_entity_poly.pdbx_strand_id
1 'polypeptide(L)'
;MKKLLSILFFSLALAGVTNAVEVQRVTLKNGSVLRGYVQQASNGQLTFRSDNALVMVGNIKVSTSEQQMSVARLDSAWIKWAEKNDAFEGVGEGRTLVLNTISFHKDATPADSVAVDPKSSKKEVPQNFIYFLKQKQSLTNVRVLEEGVNLKYLELTPNVYTFTWDDVAEIHIDRRPKTALSGIDCQYKLRSGETFEGQQAGETANTLSLYLSGGRMRSFNINDVIKYTFHGINPDLDIFEQSQLLDVVTTTLGAPVRGIIIEQNYSSDKDSENYILVQQESGAIQSIKMSDYVSTMKEENPKFKMLTDVILKEGEVQVNRKPMKFVSVKEENDVMALDSLQMDNVIIKATDGNTRITVEYRNASAANVEMFQLVKVGKKTVKKKDVYSFSYKDLVNAVVRPREVSTSINKTTKAEYVVTGQGVYALYDARKQRAIPIIVRP
;
A
#
# COMPACT_ATOMS: atom_id res chain seq x y z
N MET A 1 -24.29 -12.91 -14.88
CA MET A 1 -24.22 -11.44 -14.70
C MET A 1 -23.92 -11.05 -13.25
N LYS A 2 -24.64 -11.53 -12.21
CA LYS A 2 -24.34 -11.16 -10.82
C LYS A 2 -22.94 -11.56 -10.31
N LYS A 3 -22.37 -12.65 -10.85
CA LYS A 3 -20.97 -13.01 -10.60
C LYS A 3 -20.05 -11.84 -10.94
N LEU A 4 -20.11 -11.29 -12.16
CA LEU A 4 -19.33 -10.09 -12.55
C LEU A 4 -19.68 -8.83 -11.72
N LEU A 5 -20.91 -8.69 -11.22
CA LEU A 5 -21.27 -7.58 -10.32
C LEU A 5 -20.72 -7.74 -8.90
N SER A 6 -20.48 -8.97 -8.44
CA SER A 6 -20.03 -9.30 -7.09
C SER A 6 -18.57 -9.74 -7.02
N ILE A 7 -17.91 -9.95 -8.17
CA ILE A 7 -16.47 -10.13 -8.26
C ILE A 7 -15.83 -8.75 -8.21
N LEU A 8 -15.60 -8.28 -6.99
CA LEU A 8 -14.32 -7.79 -6.51
C LEU A 8 -14.49 -7.49 -5.03
N PHE A 9 -13.39 -7.09 -4.39
CA PHE A 9 -13.28 -6.26 -3.19
C PHE A 9 -12.22 -6.81 -2.23
N PHE A 10 -11.00 -7.05 -2.72
CA PHE A 10 -9.83 -6.77 -1.89
C PHE A 10 -8.98 -5.70 -2.57
N SER A 11 -9.03 -4.51 -1.99
CA SER A 11 -8.21 -3.36 -2.32
C SER A 11 -7.43 -3.01 -1.06
N LEU A 12 -6.10 -3.14 -1.14
CA LEU A 12 -5.21 -2.63 -0.12
C LEU A 12 -4.98 -1.12 -0.39
N ALA A 13 -5.69 -0.22 0.30
CA ALA A 13 -5.41 1.23 0.34
C ALA A 13 -4.25 1.68 1.26
N LEU A 14 -3.08 2.07 0.72
CA LEU A 14 -2.04 2.76 1.50
C LEU A 14 -2.42 4.23 1.68
N ALA A 15 -3.07 4.55 2.80
CA ALA A 15 -3.10 5.92 3.29
C ALA A 15 -1.95 6.16 4.28
N GLY A 16 -0.99 7.00 3.87
CA GLY A 16 -0.19 7.81 4.78
C GLY A 16 1.08 7.19 5.36
N VAL A 17 2.16 7.09 4.57
CA VAL A 17 3.48 7.71 4.86
C VAL A 17 4.46 7.51 3.69
N THR A 18 4.81 8.59 3.01
CA THR A 18 5.98 8.80 2.12
C THR A 18 6.27 7.84 0.95
N ASN A 19 5.56 6.73 0.77
CA ASN A 19 5.53 5.94 -0.45
C ASN A 19 4.10 5.42 -0.61
N ALA A 20 3.24 6.16 -1.32
CA ALA A 20 1.92 5.68 -1.70
C ALA A 20 2.13 4.46 -2.61
N VAL A 21 2.02 3.25 -2.05
CA VAL A 21 1.97 2.04 -2.84
C VAL A 21 0.56 1.97 -3.40
N GLU A 22 0.49 1.96 -4.72
CA GLU A 22 -0.73 1.92 -5.49
C GLU A 22 -1.58 0.68 -5.17
N VAL A 23 -2.87 0.91 -4.98
CA VAL A 23 -3.83 -0.09 -4.49
C VAL A 23 -4.29 -0.99 -5.64
N GLN A 24 -4.79 -0.36 -6.69
CA GLN A 24 -5.21 -0.97 -7.94
C GLN A 24 -4.92 0.02 -9.07
N ARG A 25 -4.59 -0.53 -10.23
CA ARG A 25 -4.54 0.16 -11.51
C ARG A 25 -5.68 -0.33 -12.36
N VAL A 26 -6.65 0.53 -12.66
CA VAL A 26 -7.71 0.24 -13.63
C VAL A 26 -7.32 0.85 -14.97
N THR A 27 -7.11 0.00 -15.97
CA THR A 27 -6.93 0.42 -17.35
C THR A 27 -8.28 0.32 -18.06
N LEU A 28 -8.76 1.42 -18.62
CA LEU A 28 -9.98 1.46 -19.41
C LEU A 28 -9.67 1.24 -20.91
N LYS A 29 -10.65 0.75 -21.67
CA LYS A 29 -10.52 0.44 -23.10
C LYS A 29 -10.19 1.65 -23.98
N ASN A 30 -10.49 2.86 -23.51
CA ASN A 30 -10.12 4.11 -24.17
C ASN A 30 -8.66 4.55 -23.90
N GLY A 31 -7.92 3.79 -23.09
CA GLY A 31 -6.54 4.08 -22.70
C GLY A 31 -6.39 4.94 -21.44
N SER A 32 -7.48 5.33 -20.78
CA SER A 32 -7.40 5.93 -19.44
C SER A 32 -6.83 4.94 -18.43
N VAL A 33 -6.05 5.45 -17.47
CA VAL A 33 -5.47 4.68 -16.37
C VAL A 33 -5.81 5.38 -15.06
N LEU A 34 -6.54 4.70 -14.19
CA LEU A 34 -6.93 5.19 -12.86
C LEU A 34 -6.16 4.42 -11.79
N ARG A 35 -5.51 5.12 -10.87
CA ARG A 35 -4.76 4.51 -9.77
C ARG A 35 -5.44 4.83 -8.44
N GLY A 36 -5.75 3.83 -7.64
CA GLY A 36 -6.61 3.96 -6.46
C GLY A 36 -7.41 2.68 -6.24
N TYR A 37 -8.66 2.76 -5.79
CA TYR A 37 -9.47 1.58 -5.53
C TYR A 37 -10.93 1.71 -6.00
N VAL A 38 -11.53 0.59 -6.40
CA VAL A 38 -12.98 0.52 -6.59
C VAL A 38 -13.66 0.74 -5.23
N GLN A 39 -14.33 1.87 -5.09
CA GLN A 39 -15.04 2.28 -3.89
C GLN A 39 -16.41 1.62 -3.79
N GLN A 40 -17.12 1.45 -4.90
CA GLN A 40 -18.44 0.85 -4.91
C GLN A 40 -18.69 0.09 -6.21
N ALA A 41 -19.39 -1.04 -6.12
CA ALA A 41 -19.94 -1.75 -7.26
C ALA A 41 -21.44 -1.97 -7.03
N SER A 42 -22.23 -1.57 -8.01
CA SER A 42 -23.69 -1.69 -7.98
C SER A 42 -24.21 -1.77 -9.40
N ASN A 43 -25.06 -2.74 -9.71
CA ASN A 43 -25.79 -2.83 -10.98
C ASN A 43 -24.91 -2.70 -12.25
N GLY A 44 -23.68 -3.23 -12.23
CA GLY A 44 -22.74 -3.18 -13.37
C GLY A 44 -21.96 -1.85 -13.49
N GLN A 45 -22.26 -0.88 -12.63
CA GLN A 45 -21.50 0.36 -12.47
C GLN A 45 -20.47 0.22 -11.35
N LEU A 46 -19.33 0.87 -11.57
CA LEU A 46 -18.19 0.94 -10.68
C LEU A 46 -17.92 2.40 -10.36
N THR A 47 -17.86 2.72 -9.08
CA THR A 47 -17.34 4.00 -8.58
C THR A 47 -15.92 3.74 -8.08
N PHE A 48 -14.96 4.51 -8.59
CA PHE A 48 -13.54 4.37 -8.29
C PHE A 48 -13.01 5.62 -7.63
N ARG A 49 -12.43 5.49 -6.44
CA ARG A 49 -11.70 6.57 -5.78
C ARG A 49 -10.25 6.49 -6.22
N SER A 50 -9.85 7.46 -7.05
CA SER A 50 -8.49 7.61 -7.54
C SER A 50 -7.63 8.44 -6.59
N ASP A 51 -6.36 8.09 -6.49
CA ASP A 51 -5.29 8.92 -5.95
C ASP A 51 -4.68 9.80 -7.05
N ASN A 52 -4.58 9.24 -8.26
CA ASN A 52 -4.21 9.95 -9.48
C ASN A 52 -4.82 9.25 -10.70
N ALA A 53 -4.94 9.98 -11.81
CA ALA A 53 -5.51 9.49 -13.04
C ALA A 53 -4.79 10.06 -14.27
N LEU A 54 -4.53 9.20 -15.25
CA LEU A 54 -4.23 9.60 -16.61
C LEU A 54 -5.48 9.35 -17.45
N VAL A 55 -6.15 10.41 -17.89
CA VAL A 55 -7.44 10.28 -18.57
C VAL A 55 -7.28 10.59 -20.04
N MET A 56 -7.84 9.71 -20.88
CA MET A 56 -7.91 9.85 -22.32
C MET A 56 -9.36 10.01 -22.76
N VAL A 57 -9.61 11.01 -23.60
CA VAL A 57 -10.94 11.38 -24.05
C VAL A 57 -10.89 11.68 -25.53
N GLY A 58 -11.56 10.86 -26.35
CA GLY A 58 -11.68 11.10 -27.79
C GLY A 58 -13.03 11.72 -28.15
N ASN A 59 -13.05 12.56 -29.19
CA ASN A 59 -14.29 13.09 -29.79
C ASN A 59 -15.23 13.84 -28.83
N ILE A 60 -14.69 14.59 -27.86
CA ILE A 60 -15.50 15.45 -26.97
C ILE A 60 -15.16 16.92 -27.18
N LYS A 61 -16.20 17.76 -27.26
CA LYS A 61 -16.04 19.21 -27.15
C LYS A 61 -15.74 19.57 -25.69
N VAL A 62 -14.51 20.00 -25.46
CA VAL A 62 -14.01 20.50 -24.17
C VAL A 62 -13.41 21.88 -24.39
N SER A 63 -13.44 22.72 -23.36
CA SER A 63 -12.65 23.94 -23.33
C SER A 63 -11.58 23.83 -22.25
N THR A 64 -10.35 24.21 -22.58
CA THR A 64 -9.22 24.25 -21.65
C THR A 64 -8.84 25.70 -21.34
N SER A 65 -8.46 25.97 -20.10
CA SER A 65 -7.90 27.26 -19.67
C SER A 65 -6.62 27.01 -18.90
N GLU A 66 -5.53 27.62 -19.33
CA GLU A 66 -4.22 27.50 -18.68
C GLU A 66 -4.09 28.41 -17.45
N GLN A 67 -3.30 27.96 -16.49
CA GLN A 67 -2.93 28.71 -15.30
C GLN A 67 -1.46 28.38 -14.95
N GLN A 68 -0.62 29.40 -14.94
CA GLN A 68 0.75 29.27 -14.43
C GLN A 68 0.74 29.27 -12.89
N MET A 69 1.27 28.19 -12.32
CA MET A 69 1.35 27.97 -10.88
C MET A 69 2.80 28.03 -10.42
N SER A 70 3.11 28.94 -9.49
CA SER A 70 4.43 28.99 -8.85
C SER A 70 4.70 27.71 -8.05
N VAL A 71 5.96 27.23 -8.06
CA VAL A 71 6.42 26.08 -7.25
C VAL A 71 5.99 26.18 -5.78
N ALA A 72 6.03 27.38 -5.20
CA ALA A 72 5.64 27.61 -3.81
C ALA A 72 4.15 27.33 -3.51
N ARG A 73 3.30 27.23 -4.55
CA ARG A 73 1.86 26.96 -4.46
C ARG A 73 1.47 25.55 -4.92
N LEU A 74 2.42 24.76 -5.40
CA LEU A 74 2.16 23.41 -5.89
C LEU A 74 2.21 22.39 -4.76
N ASP A 75 1.31 21.42 -4.84
CA ASP A 75 1.39 20.23 -4.00
C ASP A 75 2.68 19.44 -4.31
N SER A 76 3.21 18.76 -3.29
CA SER A 76 4.45 17.98 -3.43
C SER A 76 4.40 16.92 -4.54
N ALA A 77 3.22 16.40 -4.87
CA ALA A 77 3.03 15.47 -5.97
C ALA A 77 3.32 16.11 -7.33
N TRP A 78 2.82 17.34 -7.56
CA TRP A 78 3.09 18.11 -8.77
C TRP A 78 4.55 18.53 -8.86
N ILE A 79 5.17 18.91 -7.74
CA ILE A 79 6.61 19.23 -7.71
C ILE A 79 7.43 18.02 -8.14
N LYS A 80 7.22 16.86 -7.49
CA LYS A 80 7.94 15.61 -7.83
C LYS A 80 7.71 15.19 -9.28
N TRP A 81 6.48 15.30 -9.77
CA TRP A 81 6.17 14.98 -11.16
C TRP A 81 6.87 15.94 -12.12
N ALA A 82 6.82 17.25 -11.88
CA ALA A 82 7.43 18.23 -12.77
C ALA A 82 8.96 18.11 -12.80
N GLU A 83 9.61 17.86 -11.66
CA GLU A 83 11.05 17.59 -11.61
C GLU A 83 11.43 16.33 -12.39
N LYS A 84 10.66 15.25 -12.23
CA LYS A 84 10.90 13.99 -12.93
C LYS A 84 10.74 14.10 -14.44
N ASN A 85 9.91 15.03 -14.91
CA ASN A 85 9.57 15.18 -16.33
C ASN A 85 10.13 16.46 -16.96
N ASP A 86 11.01 17.20 -16.26
CA ASP A 86 11.55 18.49 -16.69
C ASP A 86 10.47 19.47 -17.19
N ALA A 87 9.37 19.56 -16.44
CA ALA A 87 8.16 20.27 -16.87
C ALA A 87 8.03 21.69 -16.29
N PHE A 88 9.02 22.14 -15.50
CA PHE A 88 9.01 23.49 -14.97
C PHE A 88 9.50 24.51 -15.99
N GLU A 89 8.86 25.67 -16.02
CA GLU A 89 9.34 26.85 -16.73
C GLU A 89 10.10 27.76 -15.75
N GLY A 90 11.17 28.40 -16.22
CA GLY A 90 11.99 29.32 -15.40
C GLY A 90 13.08 28.64 -14.56
N VAL A 91 13.68 29.39 -13.62
CA VAL A 91 14.83 28.95 -12.82
C VAL A 91 14.69 29.28 -11.34
N GLY A 92 15.33 28.46 -10.49
CA GLY A 92 15.36 28.65 -9.03
C GLY A 92 13.97 28.65 -8.38
N GLU A 93 13.75 29.59 -7.47
CA GLU A 93 12.46 29.79 -6.78
C GLU A 93 11.37 30.43 -7.67
N GLY A 94 11.76 30.99 -8.82
CA GLY A 94 10.84 31.58 -9.79
C GLY A 94 10.18 30.57 -10.74
N ARG A 95 10.43 29.27 -10.55
CA ARG A 95 9.88 28.21 -11.40
C ARG A 95 8.35 28.15 -11.34
N THR A 96 7.73 27.87 -12.47
CA THR A 96 6.28 27.71 -12.61
C THR A 96 5.93 26.42 -13.36
N LEU A 97 4.75 25.88 -13.09
CA LEU A 97 4.14 24.78 -13.83
C LEU A 97 2.81 25.23 -14.41
N VAL A 98 2.58 24.96 -15.70
CA VAL A 98 1.28 25.20 -16.33
C VAL A 98 0.32 24.06 -15.97
N LEU A 99 -0.73 24.39 -15.23
CA LEU A 99 -1.89 23.53 -15.01
C LEU A 99 -3.11 24.10 -15.76
N ASN A 100 -4.16 23.31 -15.87
CA ASN A 100 -5.33 23.61 -16.67
C ASN A 100 -6.61 23.45 -15.85
N THR A 101 -7.61 24.24 -16.23
CA THR A 101 -9.03 23.92 -15.99
C THR A 101 -9.63 23.37 -17.28
N ILE A 102 -10.28 22.21 -17.19
CA ILE A 102 -11.01 21.57 -18.29
C ILE A 102 -12.50 21.69 -17.99
N SER A 103 -13.26 22.28 -18.88
CA SER A 103 -14.73 22.32 -18.78
C SER A 103 -15.34 21.40 -19.83
N PHE A 104 -16.22 20.52 -19.37
CA PHE A 104 -16.95 19.59 -20.23
C PHE A 104 -18.27 20.23 -20.62
N HIS A 105 -18.48 20.44 -21.92
CA HIS A 105 -19.76 20.92 -22.41
C HIS A 105 -20.77 19.76 -22.40
N LYS A 106 -21.94 19.99 -21.80
CA LYS A 106 -23.09 19.11 -22.02
C LYS A 106 -23.40 19.15 -23.51
N ASP A 107 -23.69 17.99 -24.11
CA ASP A 107 -24.19 17.97 -25.47
C ASP A 107 -25.46 18.84 -25.50
N ALA A 108 -25.49 19.86 -26.37
CA ALA A 108 -26.70 20.64 -26.57
C ALA A 108 -27.81 19.66 -26.95
N THR A 109 -28.96 19.71 -26.27
CA THR A 109 -30.20 19.23 -26.88
C THR A 109 -30.25 19.88 -28.27
N PRO A 110 -30.42 19.12 -29.36
CA PRO A 110 -30.37 19.69 -30.69
C PRO A 110 -31.50 20.71 -30.83
N ALA A 111 -31.15 21.98 -30.65
CA ALA A 111 -31.96 23.13 -30.96
C ALA A 111 -31.47 23.66 -32.29
N ASP A 112 -31.70 22.88 -33.35
CA ASP A 112 -32.06 23.42 -34.66
C ASP A 112 -32.49 22.31 -35.62
N SER A 113 -33.79 22.30 -35.90
CA SER A 113 -34.46 22.03 -37.18
C SER A 113 -33.77 21.11 -38.21
N VAL A 114 -33.97 19.81 -38.07
CA VAL A 114 -34.29 18.94 -39.22
C VAL A 114 -35.34 17.93 -38.74
N ALA A 115 -36.43 17.75 -39.49
CA ALA A 115 -37.53 16.86 -39.14
C ALA A 115 -37.01 15.45 -38.79
N VAL A 116 -37.13 15.06 -37.51
CA VAL A 116 -36.80 13.71 -37.06
C VAL A 116 -37.99 12.81 -37.36
N ASP A 117 -37.76 11.77 -38.17
CA ASP A 117 -38.72 10.69 -38.41
C ASP A 117 -39.17 10.10 -37.05
N PRO A 118 -40.48 10.09 -36.73
CA PRO A 118 -40.99 9.61 -35.45
C PRO A 118 -40.72 8.11 -35.20
N LYS A 119 -40.13 7.38 -36.16
CA LYS A 119 -39.69 5.99 -35.99
C LYS A 119 -38.23 5.80 -35.55
N SER A 120 -37.41 6.85 -35.40
CA SER A 120 -36.10 6.67 -34.78
C SER A 120 -36.27 6.53 -33.27
N SER A 121 -36.37 5.29 -32.78
CA SER A 121 -36.27 4.96 -31.36
C SER A 121 -35.11 5.77 -30.75
N LYS A 122 -35.38 6.57 -29.71
CA LYS A 122 -34.32 7.22 -28.91
C LYS A 122 -33.34 6.13 -28.50
N LYS A 123 -32.17 6.06 -29.16
CA LYS A 123 -31.09 5.20 -28.70
C LYS A 123 -30.68 5.76 -27.34
N GLU A 124 -30.90 5.00 -26.28
CA GLU A 124 -30.38 5.35 -24.97
C GLU A 124 -28.87 5.59 -25.10
N VAL A 125 -28.39 6.69 -24.54
CA VAL A 125 -26.96 6.99 -24.50
C VAL A 125 -26.33 5.97 -23.55
N PRO A 126 -25.36 5.15 -24.00
CA PRO A 126 -24.72 4.18 -23.10
C PRO A 126 -24.07 4.90 -21.93
N GLN A 127 -24.39 4.49 -20.70
CA GLN A 127 -23.80 5.04 -19.47
C GLN A 127 -22.37 4.50 -19.28
N ASN A 128 -21.42 5.05 -20.03
CA ASN A 128 -20.01 4.65 -20.02
C ASN A 128 -19.13 5.71 -19.33
N PHE A 129 -17.83 5.44 -19.19
CA PHE A 129 -16.86 6.36 -18.57
C PHE A 129 -16.97 7.81 -19.09
N ILE A 130 -17.12 7.96 -20.42
CA ILE A 130 -17.24 9.25 -21.08
C ILE A 130 -18.54 9.97 -20.71
N TYR A 131 -19.65 9.24 -20.67
CA TYR A 131 -20.93 9.77 -20.22
C TYR A 131 -20.84 10.36 -18.81
N PHE A 132 -20.24 9.62 -17.87
CA PHE A 132 -20.08 10.09 -16.48
C PHE A 132 -19.10 11.26 -16.37
N LEU A 133 -18.03 11.27 -17.16
CA LEU A 133 -17.07 12.36 -17.17
C LEU A 133 -17.72 13.70 -17.58
N LYS A 134 -18.59 13.68 -18.59
CA LYS A 134 -19.36 14.88 -19.01
C LYS A 134 -20.26 15.44 -17.90
N GLN A 135 -20.63 14.65 -16.90
CA GLN A 135 -21.47 15.13 -15.79
C GLN A 135 -20.70 15.96 -14.76
N LYS A 136 -19.35 15.89 -14.72
CA LYS A 136 -18.51 16.60 -13.74
C LYS A 136 -18.47 18.12 -13.91
N GLN A 137 -18.99 18.66 -15.01
CA GLN A 137 -18.97 20.09 -15.40
C GLN A 137 -17.55 20.66 -15.64
N SER A 138 -16.64 20.59 -14.66
CA SER A 138 -15.25 21.00 -14.82
C SER A 138 -14.27 20.24 -13.92
N LEU A 139 -13.00 20.23 -14.31
CA LEU A 139 -11.85 19.74 -13.55
C LEU A 139 -10.79 20.83 -13.50
N THR A 140 -10.18 21.05 -12.35
CA THR A 140 -9.14 22.08 -12.16
C THR A 140 -7.83 21.43 -11.70
N ASN A 141 -6.72 22.17 -11.81
CA ASN A 141 -5.39 21.71 -11.38
C ASN A 141 -4.94 20.40 -12.04
N VAL A 142 -5.29 20.21 -13.32
CA VAL A 142 -4.82 19.06 -14.12
C VAL A 142 -3.74 19.52 -15.09
N ARG A 143 -2.93 18.59 -15.61
CA ARG A 143 -1.97 18.89 -16.68
C ARG A 143 -2.48 18.32 -17.99
N VAL A 144 -2.78 19.17 -18.97
CA VAL A 144 -3.06 18.71 -20.33
C VAL A 144 -1.75 18.26 -20.98
N LEU A 145 -1.78 17.05 -21.57
CA LEU A 145 -0.62 16.39 -22.19
C LEU A 145 -0.78 16.26 -23.71
N GLU A 146 -2.02 16.20 -24.19
CA GLU A 146 -2.38 16.16 -25.61
C GLU A 146 -3.71 16.88 -25.77
N GLU A 147 -3.82 17.73 -26.79
CA GLU A 147 -5.04 18.46 -27.14
C GLU A 147 -5.21 18.48 -28.66
N GLY A 148 -6.44 18.30 -29.13
CA GLY A 148 -6.79 18.19 -30.55
C GLY A 148 -7.95 17.23 -30.76
N VAL A 149 -7.75 16.19 -31.57
CA VAL A 149 -8.74 15.12 -31.79
C VAL A 149 -9.03 14.35 -30.49
N ASN A 150 -7.99 14.16 -29.69
CA ASN A 150 -8.07 13.61 -28.35
C ASN A 150 -7.64 14.66 -27.33
N LEU A 151 -8.22 14.58 -26.15
CA LEU A 151 -7.74 15.23 -24.95
C LEU A 151 -7.12 14.16 -24.05
N LYS A 152 -5.85 14.35 -23.69
CA LYS A 152 -5.16 13.56 -22.67
C LYS A 152 -4.75 14.47 -21.55
N TYR A 153 -5.13 14.14 -20.32
CA TYR A 153 -4.73 14.93 -19.16
C TYR A 153 -4.33 14.05 -17.97
N LEU A 154 -3.44 14.60 -17.15
CA LEU A 154 -3.00 14.01 -15.89
C LEU A 154 -3.64 14.77 -14.72
N GLU A 155 -4.17 14.00 -13.78
CA GLU A 155 -4.67 14.47 -12.49
C GLU A 155 -3.86 13.80 -11.39
N LEU A 156 -3.23 14.58 -10.51
CA LEU A 156 -2.49 14.07 -9.34
C LEU A 156 -3.23 14.28 -8.01
N THR A 157 -4.44 14.83 -8.07
CA THR A 157 -5.30 15.06 -6.92
C THR A 157 -6.36 13.96 -6.84
N PRO A 158 -6.68 13.43 -5.65
CA PRO A 158 -7.70 12.41 -5.52
C PRO A 158 -9.06 12.84 -6.06
N ASN A 159 -9.72 11.96 -6.79
CA ASN A 159 -11.03 12.21 -7.40
C ASN A 159 -11.85 10.91 -7.53
N VAL A 160 -13.15 11.03 -7.78
CA VAL A 160 -14.07 9.89 -7.93
C VAL A 160 -14.50 9.75 -9.38
N TYR A 161 -14.30 8.57 -9.98
CA TYR A 161 -14.71 8.26 -11.34
C TYR A 161 -15.81 7.21 -11.35
N THR A 162 -16.72 7.29 -12.31
CA THR A 162 -17.75 6.28 -12.52
C THR A 162 -17.63 5.72 -13.93
N PHE A 163 -17.72 4.40 -14.05
CA PHE A 163 -17.67 3.66 -15.30
C PHE A 163 -18.38 2.32 -15.15
N THR A 164 -18.48 1.56 -16.23
CA THR A 164 -19.05 0.21 -16.21
C THR A 164 -17.97 -0.85 -16.44
N TRP A 165 -18.29 -2.11 -16.16
CA TRP A 165 -17.39 -3.22 -16.53
C TRP A 165 -17.07 -3.26 -18.03
N ASP A 166 -17.98 -2.79 -18.89
CA ASP A 166 -17.74 -2.71 -20.32
C ASP A 166 -16.66 -1.69 -20.70
N ASP A 167 -16.36 -0.71 -19.82
CA ASP A 167 -15.26 0.24 -20.00
C ASP A 167 -13.91 -0.35 -19.59
N VAL A 168 -13.89 -1.37 -18.72
CA VAL A 168 -12.67 -1.92 -18.13
C VAL A 168 -11.95 -2.83 -19.12
N ALA A 169 -10.67 -2.56 -19.35
CA ALA A 169 -9.78 -3.47 -20.06
C ALA A 169 -9.13 -4.46 -19.08
N GLU A 170 -8.57 -3.94 -17.99
CA GLU A 170 -7.97 -4.73 -16.92
C GLU A 170 -7.97 -3.97 -15.59
N ILE A 171 -7.99 -4.72 -14.51
CA ILE A 171 -7.65 -4.27 -13.15
C ILE A 171 -6.37 -4.99 -12.77
N HIS A 172 -5.35 -4.25 -12.36
CA HIS A 172 -4.07 -4.78 -11.92
C HIS A 172 -3.82 -4.41 -10.47
N ILE A 173 -3.25 -5.33 -9.70
CA ILE A 173 -2.81 -5.10 -8.33
C ILE A 173 -1.30 -5.35 -8.32
N ASP A 174 -0.56 -4.36 -7.84
CA ASP A 174 0.88 -4.48 -7.72
C ASP A 174 1.24 -5.57 -6.71
N ARG A 175 2.30 -6.30 -7.03
CA ARG A 175 2.77 -7.35 -6.13
C ARG A 175 3.24 -6.74 -4.81
N ARG A 176 2.70 -7.26 -3.71
CA ARG A 176 3.08 -6.90 -2.35
C ARG A 176 4.59 -7.11 -2.18
N PRO A 177 5.33 -6.13 -1.64
CA PRO A 177 6.75 -6.29 -1.41
C PRO A 177 6.98 -7.43 -0.41
N LYS A 178 8.07 -8.19 -0.58
CA LYS A 178 8.44 -9.29 0.33
C LYS A 178 8.65 -8.85 1.78
N THR A 179 8.87 -7.56 1.99
CA THR A 179 8.99 -6.95 3.31
C THR A 179 7.65 -6.72 4.00
N ALA A 180 6.51 -6.75 3.31
CA ALA A 180 5.23 -6.58 3.99
C ALA A 180 4.89 -7.83 4.80
N LEU A 181 4.65 -7.63 6.10
CA LEU A 181 4.27 -8.66 7.08
C LEU A 181 2.80 -8.56 7.48
N SER A 182 2.01 -7.73 6.80
CA SER A 182 0.56 -7.68 6.90
C SER A 182 -0.05 -7.53 5.51
N GLY A 183 -1.26 -8.05 5.35
CA GLY A 183 -1.99 -8.04 4.09
C GLY A 183 -2.91 -9.25 3.98
N ILE A 184 -3.60 -9.34 2.86
CA ILE A 184 -4.63 -10.36 2.63
C ILE A 184 -4.28 -11.17 1.38
N ASP A 185 -4.28 -12.48 1.54
CA ASP A 185 -4.18 -13.41 0.41
C ASP A 185 -5.56 -13.98 0.09
N CYS A 186 -5.68 -14.48 -1.13
CA CYS A 186 -6.89 -15.07 -1.66
C CYS A 186 -6.62 -16.51 -2.10
N GLN A 187 -7.57 -17.39 -1.81
CA GLN A 187 -7.63 -18.74 -2.32
C GLN A 187 -8.79 -18.88 -3.31
N TYR A 188 -8.48 -19.29 -4.53
CA TYR A 188 -9.47 -19.66 -5.55
C TYR A 188 -9.68 -21.16 -5.56
N LYS A 189 -10.93 -21.59 -5.44
CA LYS A 189 -11.35 -22.98 -5.71
C LYS A 189 -11.98 -23.05 -7.09
N LEU A 190 -11.46 -23.95 -7.92
CA LEU A 190 -11.97 -24.19 -9.26
C LEU A 190 -13.10 -25.22 -9.25
N ARG A 191 -13.90 -25.23 -10.32
CA ARG A 191 -14.93 -26.25 -10.57
C ARG A 191 -14.35 -27.67 -10.65
N SER A 192 -13.08 -27.80 -11.07
CA SER A 192 -12.34 -29.07 -11.05
C SER A 192 -12.09 -29.60 -9.63
N GLY A 193 -12.25 -28.77 -8.60
CA GLY A 193 -11.92 -29.06 -7.20
C GLY A 193 -10.53 -28.60 -6.78
N GLU A 194 -9.66 -28.24 -7.74
CA GLU A 194 -8.34 -27.68 -7.45
C GLU A 194 -8.42 -26.34 -6.72
N THR A 195 -7.44 -26.08 -5.86
CA THR A 195 -7.32 -24.81 -5.13
C THR A 195 -5.97 -24.14 -5.40
N PHE A 196 -5.97 -22.82 -5.48
CA PHE A 196 -4.78 -22.01 -5.68
C PHE A 196 -4.80 -20.83 -4.73
N GLU A 197 -3.68 -20.58 -4.06
CA GLU A 197 -3.56 -19.54 -3.05
C GLU A 197 -2.43 -18.57 -3.39
N GLY A 198 -2.68 -17.29 -3.14
CA GLY A 198 -1.68 -16.24 -3.24
C GLY A 198 -2.29 -14.85 -3.16
N GLN A 199 -1.50 -13.84 -3.45
CA GLN A 199 -2.01 -12.47 -3.54
C GLN A 199 -2.80 -12.30 -4.83
N GLN A 200 -3.95 -11.62 -4.78
CA GLN A 200 -4.64 -11.20 -6.01
C GLN A 200 -3.74 -10.30 -6.87
N ALA A 201 -3.63 -10.62 -8.15
CA ALA A 201 -2.78 -9.92 -9.12
C ALA A 201 -3.59 -9.04 -10.08
N GLY A 202 -4.84 -9.41 -10.36
CA GLY A 202 -5.67 -8.63 -11.26
C GLY A 202 -6.84 -9.40 -11.85
N GLU A 203 -7.60 -8.70 -12.69
CA GLU A 203 -8.84 -9.16 -13.29
C GLU A 203 -9.05 -8.56 -14.66
N THR A 204 -9.70 -9.32 -15.53
CA THR A 204 -10.30 -8.85 -16.79
C THR A 204 -11.74 -9.33 -16.85
N ALA A 205 -12.49 -8.94 -17.88
CA ALA A 205 -13.86 -9.43 -18.10
C ALA A 205 -13.99 -10.97 -18.09
N ASN A 206 -12.91 -11.71 -18.36
CA ASN A 206 -12.93 -13.17 -18.49
C ASN A 206 -11.99 -13.91 -17.54
N THR A 207 -11.11 -13.22 -16.81
CA THR A 207 -10.04 -13.88 -16.06
C THR A 207 -9.78 -13.27 -14.71
N LEU A 208 -9.40 -14.12 -13.76
CA LEU A 208 -8.86 -13.75 -12.45
C LEU A 208 -7.42 -14.21 -12.34
N SER A 209 -6.57 -13.44 -11.67
CA SER A 209 -5.14 -13.76 -11.55
C SER A 209 -4.63 -13.68 -10.12
N LEU A 210 -3.74 -14.61 -9.76
CA LEU A 210 -3.01 -14.63 -8.48
C LEU A 210 -1.50 -14.57 -8.73
N TYR A 211 -0.78 -13.88 -7.85
CA TYR A 211 0.64 -14.11 -7.61
C TYR A 211 0.79 -15.28 -6.64
N LEU A 212 1.23 -16.43 -7.17
CA LEU A 212 1.47 -17.63 -6.38
C LEU A 212 2.81 -17.54 -5.63
N SER A 213 3.00 -18.47 -4.69
CA SER A 213 4.31 -18.70 -4.06
C SER A 213 5.38 -18.95 -5.13
N GLY A 214 6.60 -18.46 -4.88
CA GLY A 214 7.69 -18.45 -5.87
C GLY A 214 7.61 -17.32 -6.91
N GLY A 215 6.52 -16.56 -6.96
CA GLY A 215 6.42 -15.32 -7.75
C GLY A 215 5.96 -15.47 -9.18
N ARG A 216 5.43 -16.64 -9.54
CA ARG A 216 4.71 -16.84 -10.78
C ARG A 216 3.30 -16.24 -10.66
N MET A 217 2.88 -15.51 -11.69
CA MET A 217 1.47 -15.14 -11.86
C MET A 217 0.73 -16.27 -12.58
N ARG A 218 -0.48 -16.60 -12.12
CA ARG A 218 -1.37 -17.56 -12.80
C ARG A 218 -2.74 -16.92 -12.99
N SER A 219 -3.26 -17.04 -14.20
CA SER A 219 -4.61 -16.59 -14.57
C SER A 219 -5.55 -17.77 -14.75
N PHE A 220 -6.82 -17.57 -14.40
CA PHE A 220 -7.90 -18.54 -14.41
C PHE A 220 -9.07 -17.97 -15.17
N ASN A 221 -9.82 -18.80 -15.89
CA ASN A 221 -11.11 -18.38 -16.42
C ASN A 221 -12.06 -18.08 -15.25
N ILE A 222 -12.71 -16.92 -15.28
CA ILE A 222 -13.58 -16.44 -14.20
C ILE A 222 -14.78 -17.37 -13.94
N ASN A 223 -15.23 -18.09 -14.97
CA ASN A 223 -16.34 -19.04 -14.87
C ASN A 223 -15.94 -20.36 -14.20
N ASP A 224 -14.64 -20.68 -14.20
CA ASP A 224 -14.10 -21.87 -13.55
C ASP A 224 -13.86 -21.65 -12.05
N VAL A 225 -13.61 -20.42 -11.61
CA VAL A 225 -13.45 -20.09 -10.18
C VAL A 225 -14.82 -20.05 -9.50
N ILE A 226 -15.13 -21.03 -8.66
CA ILE A 226 -16.44 -21.18 -8.02
C ILE A 226 -16.47 -20.67 -6.57
N LYS A 227 -15.31 -20.45 -5.95
CA LYS A 227 -15.23 -19.89 -4.60
C LYS A 227 -13.93 -19.11 -4.39
N TYR A 228 -14.05 -18.08 -3.58
CA TYR A 228 -13.00 -17.14 -3.17
C TYR A 228 -12.96 -17.20 -1.65
N THR A 229 -11.80 -17.43 -1.07
CA THR A 229 -11.59 -17.33 0.38
C THR A 229 -10.48 -16.32 0.63
N PHE A 230 -10.62 -15.49 1.66
CA PHE A 230 -9.69 -14.43 1.98
C PHE A 230 -9.20 -14.56 3.41
N HIS A 231 -7.89 -14.41 3.61
CA HIS A 231 -7.27 -14.55 4.92
C HIS A 231 -6.05 -13.66 5.06
N GLY A 232 -5.78 -13.24 6.30
CA GLY A 232 -4.56 -12.53 6.65
C GLY A 232 -3.31 -13.38 6.43
N ILE A 233 -2.24 -12.76 5.96
CA ILE A 233 -0.95 -13.46 5.78
C ILE A 233 -0.17 -13.64 7.10
N ASN A 234 -0.51 -12.85 8.12
CA ASN A 234 0.11 -12.89 9.42
C ASN A 234 -0.83 -13.55 10.43
N PRO A 235 -0.51 -14.74 10.94
CA PRO A 235 -1.38 -15.45 11.89
C PRO A 235 -1.46 -14.79 13.27
N ASP A 236 -0.51 -13.90 13.59
CA ASP A 236 -0.46 -13.20 14.89
C ASP A 236 -1.29 -11.90 14.89
N LEU A 237 -1.85 -11.52 13.74
CA LEU A 237 -2.70 -10.33 13.59
C LEU A 237 -4.13 -10.73 13.26
N ASP A 238 -5.07 -9.97 13.80
CA ASP A 238 -6.46 -10.07 13.38
C ASP A 238 -6.63 -9.61 11.91
N ILE A 239 -7.64 -10.14 11.20
CA ILE A 239 -7.84 -9.82 9.78
C ILE A 239 -8.15 -8.33 9.56
N PHE A 240 -8.78 -7.64 10.53
CA PHE A 240 -9.02 -6.21 10.48
C PHE A 240 -7.73 -5.40 10.67
N GLU A 241 -6.69 -5.96 11.26
CA GLU A 241 -5.38 -5.30 11.34
C GLU A 241 -4.59 -5.45 10.03
N GLN A 242 -5.03 -6.33 9.14
CA GLN A 242 -4.34 -6.67 7.89
C GLN A 242 -5.06 -6.18 6.63
N SER A 243 -6.36 -5.95 6.69
CA SER A 243 -7.13 -5.35 5.61
C SER A 243 -7.14 -3.83 5.71
N GLN A 244 -6.75 -3.15 4.65
CA GLN A 244 -6.73 -1.68 4.59
C GLN A 244 -8.12 -1.06 4.43
N LEU A 245 -9.08 -1.83 3.92
CA LEU A 245 -10.45 -1.38 3.70
C LEU A 245 -11.45 -2.34 4.35
N LEU A 246 -12.58 -1.79 4.73
CA LEU A 246 -13.75 -2.52 5.20
C LEU A 246 -14.77 -2.67 4.08
N ASP A 247 -15.48 -3.78 4.09
CA ASP A 247 -16.64 -4.05 3.25
C ASP A 247 -17.91 -3.57 3.93
N VAL A 248 -18.74 -2.86 3.16
CA VAL A 248 -20.12 -2.55 3.50
C VAL A 248 -21.02 -3.17 2.44
N VAL A 249 -21.62 -4.31 2.77
CA VAL A 249 -22.50 -5.07 1.88
C VAL A 249 -23.94 -4.62 2.09
N THR A 250 -24.53 -4.00 1.06
CA THR A 250 -25.95 -3.64 1.07
C THR A 250 -26.76 -4.82 0.56
N THR A 251 -27.83 -5.13 1.29
CA THR A 251 -28.74 -6.20 0.92
C THR A 251 -30.16 -5.65 0.72
N THR A 252 -31.03 -6.41 0.08
CA THR A 252 -32.46 -6.09 0.00
C THR A 252 -33.18 -6.20 1.36
N LEU A 253 -32.50 -6.76 2.37
CA LEU A 253 -33.04 -7.09 3.68
C LEU A 253 -32.30 -6.31 4.77
N GLY A 254 -32.97 -5.30 5.35
CA GLY A 254 -32.49 -4.62 6.54
C GLY A 254 -31.26 -3.73 6.34
N ALA A 255 -30.47 -3.56 7.40
CA ALA A 255 -29.32 -2.67 7.42
C ALA A 255 -28.11 -3.27 6.69
N PRO A 256 -27.23 -2.44 6.10
CA PRO A 256 -25.97 -2.92 5.50
C PRO A 256 -25.09 -3.66 6.51
N VAL A 257 -24.41 -4.69 6.03
CA VAL A 257 -23.48 -5.50 6.83
C VAL A 257 -22.08 -4.96 6.65
N ARG A 258 -21.44 -4.52 7.74
CA ARG A 258 -20.09 -3.95 7.75
C ARG A 258 -19.07 -4.91 8.35
N GLY A 259 -17.95 -5.13 7.68
CA GLY A 259 -16.91 -6.05 8.13
C GLY A 259 -15.83 -6.30 7.08
N ILE A 260 -15.30 -7.52 7.06
CA ILE A 260 -14.39 -8.02 6.01
C ILE A 260 -15.06 -9.19 5.31
N ILE A 261 -15.19 -9.15 3.99
CA ILE A 261 -15.60 -10.35 3.23
C ILE A 261 -14.50 -11.40 3.34
N ILE A 262 -14.81 -12.57 3.90
CA ILE A 262 -13.86 -13.67 4.07
C ILE A 262 -14.11 -14.82 3.10
N GLU A 263 -15.31 -14.89 2.53
CA GLU A 263 -15.65 -15.89 1.51
C GLU A 263 -16.71 -15.37 0.55
N GLN A 264 -16.58 -15.75 -0.72
CA GLN A 264 -17.65 -15.64 -1.71
C GLN A 264 -17.82 -16.98 -2.43
N ASN A 265 -19.04 -17.51 -2.43
CA ASN A 265 -19.38 -18.81 -3.01
C ASN A 265 -20.32 -18.64 -4.20
N TYR A 266 -19.91 -19.22 -5.34
CA TYR A 266 -20.60 -19.24 -6.62
C TYR A 266 -20.61 -20.67 -7.21
N SER A 267 -20.70 -21.67 -6.34
CA SER A 267 -20.66 -23.08 -6.73
C SER A 267 -21.94 -23.56 -7.38
N SER A 268 -23.04 -22.81 -7.23
CA SER A 268 -24.34 -23.12 -7.83
C SER A 268 -24.68 -22.11 -8.92
N ASP A 269 -25.47 -22.55 -9.90
CA ASP A 269 -26.07 -21.67 -10.90
C ASP A 269 -27.29 -20.91 -10.34
N LYS A 270 -27.78 -21.28 -9.15
CA LYS A 270 -28.87 -20.59 -8.46
C LYS A 270 -28.33 -19.62 -7.41
N ASP A 271 -28.66 -18.34 -7.56
CA ASP A 271 -28.25 -17.28 -6.62
C ASP A 271 -28.68 -17.55 -5.17
N SER A 272 -29.78 -18.26 -4.95
CA SER A 272 -30.27 -18.61 -3.60
C SER A 272 -29.38 -19.62 -2.85
N GLU A 273 -28.49 -20.30 -3.57
CA GLU A 273 -27.53 -21.29 -3.04
C GLU A 273 -26.09 -20.71 -2.98
N ASN A 274 -25.90 -19.51 -3.52
CA ASN A 274 -24.66 -18.75 -3.49
C ASN A 274 -24.68 -17.73 -2.35
N TYR A 275 -23.51 -17.35 -1.84
CA TYR A 275 -23.43 -16.49 -0.66
C TYR A 275 -22.11 -15.72 -0.55
N ILE A 276 -22.12 -14.70 0.29
CA ILE A 276 -20.97 -13.94 0.77
C ILE A 276 -20.91 -14.10 2.29
N LEU A 277 -19.75 -14.40 2.84
CA LEU A 277 -19.50 -14.38 4.28
C LEU A 277 -18.75 -13.11 4.66
N VAL A 278 -19.32 -12.34 5.58
CA VAL A 278 -18.71 -11.13 6.15
C VAL A 278 -18.38 -11.39 7.61
N GLN A 279 -17.10 -11.33 7.96
CA GLN A 279 -16.65 -11.30 9.35
C GLN A 279 -16.80 -9.87 9.86
N GLN A 280 -17.55 -9.68 10.95
CA GLN A 280 -17.74 -8.40 11.63
C GLN A 280 -16.65 -8.18 12.69
N GLU A 281 -16.47 -6.94 13.13
CA GLU A 281 -15.44 -6.59 14.14
C GLU A 281 -15.63 -7.32 15.48
N SER A 282 -16.86 -7.77 15.78
CA SER A 282 -17.18 -8.58 16.96
C SER A 282 -16.67 -10.03 16.86
N GLY A 283 -16.16 -10.44 15.69
CA GLY A 283 -15.84 -11.83 15.36
C GLY A 283 -17.03 -12.63 14.82
N ALA A 284 -18.25 -12.07 14.84
CA ALA A 284 -19.41 -12.73 14.24
C ALA A 284 -19.27 -12.84 12.72
N ILE A 285 -19.68 -13.98 12.15
CA ILE A 285 -19.70 -14.18 10.69
C ILE A 285 -21.16 -14.16 10.24
N GLN A 286 -21.48 -13.22 9.34
CA GLN A 286 -22.79 -13.12 8.72
C GLN A 286 -22.75 -13.65 7.29
N SER A 287 -23.68 -14.56 6.98
CA SER A 287 -23.89 -15.05 5.61
C SER A 287 -24.97 -14.25 4.91
N ILE A 288 -24.66 -13.79 3.70
CA ILE A 288 -25.55 -13.00 2.84
C ILE A 288 -25.77 -13.80 1.57
N LYS A 289 -27.01 -14.16 1.25
CA LYS A 289 -27.32 -14.86 0.00
C LYS A 289 -27.12 -13.93 -1.19
N MET A 290 -26.65 -14.48 -2.31
CA MET A 290 -26.50 -13.70 -3.55
C MET A 290 -27.85 -13.25 -4.13
N SER A 291 -28.95 -13.91 -3.75
CA SER A 291 -30.31 -13.45 -4.06
C SER A 291 -30.65 -12.10 -3.42
N ASP A 292 -30.06 -11.81 -2.25
CA ASP A 292 -30.38 -10.65 -1.43
C ASP A 292 -29.31 -9.55 -1.59
N TYR A 293 -28.21 -9.84 -2.28
CA TYR A 293 -27.14 -8.90 -2.57
C TYR A 293 -27.60 -7.75 -3.49
N VAL A 294 -27.30 -6.51 -3.10
CA VAL A 294 -27.55 -5.31 -3.91
C VAL A 294 -26.26 -4.68 -4.38
N SER A 295 -25.36 -4.38 -3.45
CA SER A 295 -24.11 -3.68 -3.74
C SER A 295 -23.07 -3.90 -2.66
N THR A 296 -21.84 -3.51 -2.95
CA THR A 296 -20.77 -3.43 -1.95
C THR A 296 -20.04 -2.12 -2.10
N MET A 297 -19.65 -1.57 -0.95
CA MET A 297 -18.84 -0.37 -0.83
C MET A 297 -17.60 -0.66 0.02
N LYS A 298 -16.51 0.07 -0.26
CA LYS A 298 -15.27 0.09 0.50
C LYS A 298 -15.10 1.38 1.29
N GLU A 299 -14.75 1.22 2.55
CA GLU A 299 -14.40 2.31 3.47
C GLU A 299 -12.99 2.11 4.02
N GLU A 300 -12.31 3.20 4.37
CA GLU A 300 -11.02 3.13 5.05
C GLU A 300 -11.13 2.39 6.38
N ASN A 301 -10.20 1.48 6.64
CA ASN A 301 -10.15 0.73 7.88
C ASN A 301 -9.18 1.39 8.88
N PRO A 302 -9.67 2.05 9.95
CA PRO A 302 -8.81 2.68 10.94
C PRO A 302 -7.99 1.69 11.79
N LYS A 303 -8.34 0.40 11.77
CA LYS A 303 -7.61 -0.66 12.49
C LYS A 303 -6.42 -1.21 11.71
N PHE A 304 -6.30 -0.88 10.42
CA PHE A 304 -5.22 -1.41 9.59
C PHE A 304 -3.84 -1.03 10.16
N LYS A 305 -2.95 -2.02 10.26
CA LYS A 305 -1.56 -1.86 10.69
C LYS A 305 -0.63 -2.33 9.59
N MET A 306 0.08 -1.38 8.98
CA MET A 306 1.16 -1.72 8.06
C MET A 306 2.36 -2.25 8.84
N LEU A 307 2.55 -3.56 8.81
CA LEU A 307 3.77 -4.18 9.31
C LEU A 307 4.73 -4.42 8.16
N THR A 308 5.95 -3.92 8.32
CA THR A 308 7.03 -4.13 7.36
C THR A 308 8.26 -4.68 8.04
N ASP A 309 9.02 -5.41 7.24
CA ASP A 309 10.29 -6.00 7.56
C ASP A 309 11.42 -5.27 6.82
N VAL A 310 12.65 -5.64 7.16
CA VAL A 310 13.83 -5.37 6.33
C VAL A 310 14.47 -6.71 5.99
N ILE A 311 14.86 -6.89 4.73
CA ILE A 311 15.57 -8.09 4.29
C ILE A 311 17.06 -7.84 4.45
N LEU A 312 17.69 -8.55 5.39
CA LEU A 312 19.11 -8.46 5.68
C LEU A 312 19.85 -9.70 5.17
N LYS A 313 21.11 -9.51 4.76
CA LYS A 313 22.05 -10.62 4.54
C LYS A 313 22.67 -11.05 5.88
N GLU A 314 23.32 -12.20 5.89
CA GLU A 314 24.03 -12.65 7.09
C GLU A 314 25.13 -11.65 7.46
N GLY A 315 25.17 -11.26 8.74
CA GLY A 315 26.13 -10.28 9.26
C GLY A 315 25.75 -8.81 9.06
N GLU A 316 24.70 -8.50 8.28
CA GLU A 316 24.13 -7.15 8.22
C GLU A 316 23.27 -6.88 9.45
N VAL A 317 23.35 -5.65 9.97
CA VAL A 317 22.56 -5.17 11.10
C VAL A 317 22.04 -3.78 10.79
N GLN A 318 20.80 -3.53 11.16
CA GLN A 318 20.24 -2.18 11.20
C GLN A 318 19.89 -1.79 12.63
N VAL A 319 20.05 -0.50 12.92
CA VAL A 319 19.57 0.11 14.17
C VAL A 319 18.60 1.23 13.79
N ASN A 320 17.35 1.14 14.24
CA ASN A 320 16.25 2.03 13.88
C ASN A 320 16.18 2.25 12.35
N ARG A 321 16.17 1.15 11.58
CA ARG A 321 16.15 1.13 10.09
C ARG A 321 17.36 1.78 9.39
N LYS A 322 18.45 2.05 10.12
CA LYS A 322 19.69 2.56 9.55
C LYS A 322 20.73 1.43 9.44
N PRO A 323 21.31 1.16 8.26
CA PRO A 323 22.42 0.22 8.09
C PRO A 323 23.61 0.56 8.97
N MET A 324 24.16 -0.45 9.65
CA MET A 324 25.27 -0.29 10.58
C MET A 324 26.51 -1.07 10.15
N LYS A 325 27.66 -0.49 10.49
CA LYS A 325 28.97 -1.14 10.37
C LYS A 325 29.49 -1.48 11.76
N PHE A 326 30.17 -2.62 11.83
CA PHE A 326 30.85 -3.03 13.05
C PHE A 326 32.21 -2.32 13.18
N VAL A 327 32.60 -2.11 14.43
CA VAL A 327 33.96 -1.77 14.86
C VAL A 327 34.56 -2.96 15.59
N SER A 328 35.88 -3.11 15.53
CA SER A 328 36.58 -4.17 16.27
C SER A 328 36.59 -3.80 17.76
N VAL A 329 36.49 -4.82 18.62
CA VAL A 329 36.66 -4.68 20.05
C VAL A 329 37.95 -5.38 20.44
N LYS A 330 38.88 -4.63 21.04
CA LYS A 330 40.16 -5.17 21.51
C LYS A 330 40.17 -5.22 23.02
N GLU A 331 40.60 -6.37 23.55
CA GLU A 331 40.81 -6.54 24.97
C GLU A 331 42.22 -6.06 25.34
N GLU A 332 42.31 -5.04 26.20
CA GLU A 332 43.57 -4.55 26.77
C GLU A 332 43.35 -4.16 28.24
N ASN A 333 44.18 -4.64 29.16
CA ASN A 333 44.14 -4.27 30.59
C ASN A 333 42.73 -4.39 31.22
N ASP A 334 42.08 -5.55 31.07
CA ASP A 334 40.72 -5.85 31.57
C ASP A 334 39.60 -4.93 31.04
N VAL A 335 39.86 -4.19 29.96
CA VAL A 335 38.84 -3.42 29.24
C VAL A 335 38.70 -3.87 27.79
N MET A 336 37.46 -3.90 27.33
CA MET A 336 37.08 -4.08 25.93
C MET A 336 36.96 -2.69 25.29
N ALA A 337 38.00 -2.30 24.56
CA ALA A 337 38.11 -1.00 23.90
C ALA A 337 37.58 -1.07 22.46
N LEU A 338 36.73 -0.10 22.08
CA LEU A 338 36.28 0.10 20.72
C LEU A 338 37.42 0.73 19.89
N ASP A 339 37.70 0.19 18.70
CA ASP A 339 38.74 0.75 17.84
C ASP A 339 38.43 2.17 17.33
N SER A 340 37.15 2.51 17.23
CA SER A 340 36.65 3.79 16.73
C SER A 340 35.19 4.00 17.15
N LEU A 341 34.76 5.26 17.19
CA LEU A 341 33.36 5.64 17.13
C LEU A 341 33.10 6.10 15.69
N GLN A 342 32.92 5.17 14.74
CA GLN A 342 32.75 5.51 13.31
C GLN A 342 31.82 6.73 13.12
N MET A 343 32.25 7.79 12.43
CA MET A 343 31.52 9.07 12.40
C MET A 343 30.13 9.00 11.74
N ASP A 344 29.78 7.90 11.08
CA ASP A 344 28.43 7.60 10.54
C ASP A 344 27.43 7.10 11.61
N ASN A 345 27.76 7.23 12.91
CA ASN A 345 26.99 6.71 14.05
C ASN A 345 25.48 7.01 13.96
N VAL A 346 24.66 6.07 14.45
CA VAL A 346 23.25 6.37 14.74
C VAL A 346 23.21 7.29 15.95
N ILE A 347 22.93 8.56 15.68
CA ILE A 347 22.48 9.51 16.68
C ILE A 347 20.98 9.26 16.87
N ILE A 348 20.62 8.76 18.04
CA ILE A 348 19.23 8.60 18.48
C ILE A 348 18.91 9.78 19.38
N LYS A 349 17.88 10.54 19.00
CA LYS A 349 17.34 11.61 19.83
C LYS A 349 16.68 11.00 21.07
N ALA A 350 17.08 11.46 22.25
CA ALA A 350 16.55 11.00 23.51
C ALA A 350 15.11 11.47 23.65
N THR A 351 14.25 10.55 24.10
CA THR A 351 12.90 10.85 24.55
C THR A 351 12.87 10.87 26.08
N ASP A 352 11.96 11.66 26.67
CA ASP A 352 11.87 11.79 28.12
C ASP A 352 11.75 10.42 28.80
N GLY A 353 12.77 10.06 29.58
CA GLY A 353 12.84 8.87 30.42
C GLY A 353 13.20 7.55 29.74
N ASN A 354 12.79 7.28 28.50
CA ASN A 354 13.00 5.98 27.85
C ASN A 354 13.26 6.11 26.34
N THR A 355 14.52 5.98 25.93
CA THR A 355 14.89 5.95 24.50
C THR A 355 14.83 4.53 23.97
N ARG A 356 14.03 4.31 22.92
CA ARG A 356 13.90 3.01 22.25
C ARG A 356 14.98 2.83 21.19
N ILE A 357 15.65 1.68 21.22
CA ILE A 357 16.64 1.25 20.24
C ILE A 357 16.16 -0.06 19.64
N THR A 358 15.79 -0.04 18.37
CA THR A 358 15.38 -1.21 17.61
C THR A 358 16.58 -1.75 16.86
N VAL A 359 16.97 -2.99 17.12
CA VAL A 359 18.07 -3.68 16.43
C VAL A 359 17.48 -4.76 15.55
N GLU A 360 17.85 -4.78 14.28
CA GLU A 360 17.37 -5.74 13.29
C GLU A 360 18.54 -6.45 12.63
N TYR A 361 18.50 -7.78 12.61
CA TYR A 361 19.58 -8.61 12.07
C TYR A 361 19.03 -9.93 11.53
N ARG A 362 19.74 -10.56 10.60
CA ARG A 362 19.36 -11.88 10.11
C ARG A 362 19.75 -12.96 11.13
N ASN A 363 18.78 -13.76 11.56
CA ASN A 363 19.01 -14.94 12.41
C ASN A 363 18.66 -16.21 11.64
N ALA A 364 19.65 -16.81 10.98
CA ALA A 364 19.45 -17.96 10.10
C ALA A 364 19.05 -19.25 10.86
N SER A 365 19.43 -19.40 12.13
CA SER A 365 19.17 -20.63 12.90
C SER A 365 17.84 -20.64 13.64
N ALA A 366 17.10 -19.51 13.65
CA ALA A 366 15.85 -19.31 14.40
C ALA A 366 15.93 -19.66 15.91
N ALA A 367 17.14 -19.87 16.45
CA ALA A 367 17.32 -20.06 17.87
C ALA A 367 17.14 -18.71 18.57
N ASN A 368 16.36 -18.69 19.66
CA ASN A 368 16.18 -17.53 20.55
C ASN A 368 17.46 -17.27 21.37
N VAL A 369 18.61 -17.18 20.70
CA VAL A 369 19.86 -16.79 21.33
C VAL A 369 20.03 -15.31 21.08
N GLU A 370 20.06 -14.54 22.18
CA GLU A 370 20.41 -13.13 22.14
C GLU A 370 21.80 -12.97 21.52
N MET A 371 21.84 -12.53 20.26
CA MET A 371 23.08 -12.40 19.49
C MET A 371 23.94 -11.22 19.98
N PHE A 372 23.28 -10.17 20.48
CA PHE A 372 23.93 -8.93 20.85
C PHE A 372 23.58 -8.51 22.27
N GLN A 373 24.58 -8.01 22.98
CA GLN A 373 24.42 -7.41 24.31
C GLN A 373 24.57 -5.89 24.18
N LEU A 374 23.57 -5.13 24.60
CA LEU A 374 23.67 -3.67 24.63
C LEU A 374 24.27 -3.23 25.96
N VAL A 375 25.38 -2.50 25.93
CA VAL A 375 26.08 -2.03 27.13
C VAL A 375 26.45 -0.56 27.01
N LYS A 376 26.36 0.19 28.10
CA LYS A 376 26.81 1.59 28.14
C LYS A 376 28.34 1.63 28.14
N VAL A 377 28.94 2.45 27.28
CA VAL A 377 30.40 2.58 27.22
C VAL A 377 30.87 3.89 27.84
N GLY A 378 31.98 3.80 28.56
CA GLY A 378 32.64 4.94 29.20
C GLY A 378 33.93 5.31 28.47
N LYS A 379 34.37 6.55 28.66
CA LYS A 379 35.68 7.01 28.17
C LYS A 379 36.74 6.64 29.23
N LYS A 380 37.79 5.90 28.85
CA LYS A 380 38.92 5.54 29.71
C LYS A 380 40.24 5.82 28.98
N THR A 381 41.26 6.22 29.73
CA THR A 381 42.61 6.41 29.18
C THR A 381 43.39 5.10 29.26
N VAL A 382 43.70 4.52 28.11
CA VAL A 382 44.54 3.31 27.97
C VAL A 382 45.81 3.70 27.22
N LYS A 383 46.99 3.44 27.81
CA LYS A 383 48.31 3.78 27.21
C LYS A 383 48.39 5.23 26.69
N LYS A 384 47.91 6.20 27.49
CA LYS A 384 47.85 7.65 27.18
C LYS A 384 46.94 8.03 26.00
N LYS A 385 46.05 7.14 25.56
CA LYS A 385 44.99 7.44 24.59
C LYS A 385 43.64 7.25 25.22
N ASP A 386 42.74 8.20 25.00
CA ASP A 386 41.37 8.06 25.42
C ASP A 386 40.60 7.14 24.46
N VAL A 387 40.01 6.08 24.99
CA VAL A 387 39.22 5.11 24.24
C VAL A 387 37.84 4.95 24.88
N TYR A 388 36.84 4.67 24.06
CA TYR A 388 35.53 4.24 24.55
C TYR A 388 35.58 2.74 24.83
N SER A 389 35.23 2.34 26.04
CA SER A 389 35.39 0.97 26.50
C SER A 389 34.33 0.57 27.53
N PHE A 390 34.20 -0.74 27.69
CA PHE A 390 33.40 -1.42 28.73
C PHE A 390 34.20 -2.61 29.26
N SER A 391 33.77 -3.24 30.35
CA SER A 391 34.46 -4.36 31.00
C SER A 391 33.57 -5.61 31.07
N TYR A 392 34.17 -6.76 31.41
CA TYR A 392 33.40 -7.97 31.71
C TYR A 392 32.41 -7.76 32.85
N LYS A 393 32.78 -6.93 33.86
CA LYS A 393 31.88 -6.56 34.95
C LYS A 393 30.63 -5.82 34.43
N ASP A 394 30.78 -5.00 33.39
CA ASP A 394 29.66 -4.28 32.77
C ASP A 394 28.76 -5.25 31.97
N LEU A 395 29.35 -6.24 31.29
CA LEU A 395 28.58 -7.28 30.58
C LEU A 395 27.72 -8.15 31.52
N VAL A 396 28.17 -8.33 32.76
CA VAL A 396 27.44 -9.10 33.78
C VAL A 396 26.40 -8.26 34.50
N ASN A 397 26.74 -7.04 34.90
CA ASN A 397 25.92 -6.26 35.84
C ASN A 397 25.09 -5.13 35.19
N ALA A 398 25.45 -4.70 33.98
CA ALA A 398 24.91 -3.46 33.38
C ALA A 398 24.47 -3.63 31.92
N VAL A 399 24.33 -4.87 31.44
CA VAL A 399 23.77 -5.15 30.11
C VAL A 399 22.28 -4.81 30.09
N VAL A 400 21.90 -4.04 29.07
CA VAL A 400 20.52 -3.79 28.72
C VAL A 400 20.05 -4.95 27.86
N ARG A 401 19.13 -5.75 28.40
CA ARG A 401 18.48 -6.85 27.66
C ARG A 401 17.34 -6.30 26.81
N PRO A 402 17.03 -6.94 25.66
CA PRO A 402 15.87 -6.54 24.88
C PRO A 402 14.59 -6.80 25.68
N ARG A 403 13.63 -5.87 25.60
CA ARG A 403 12.29 -6.02 26.17
C ARG A 403 11.42 -6.95 25.33
N GLU A 404 11.62 -6.92 24.02
CA GLU A 404 10.86 -7.71 23.06
C GLU A 404 11.82 -8.23 21.98
N VAL A 405 11.63 -9.49 21.60
CA VAL A 405 12.34 -10.11 20.49
C VAL A 405 11.35 -10.89 19.65
N SER A 406 11.31 -10.59 18.36
CA SER A 406 10.50 -11.32 17.39
C SER A 406 11.32 -11.63 16.15
N THR A 407 11.01 -12.74 15.48
CA THR A 407 11.66 -13.11 14.22
C THR A 407 10.60 -13.30 13.15
N SER A 408 10.74 -12.55 12.06
CA SER A 408 9.79 -12.58 10.94
C SER A 408 9.93 -13.85 10.09
N ILE A 409 8.97 -14.06 9.19
CA ILE A 409 9.03 -15.12 8.18
C ILE A 409 10.25 -14.99 7.25
N ASN A 410 10.78 -13.77 7.07
CA ASN A 410 12.00 -13.52 6.29
C ASN A 410 13.30 -13.80 7.07
N LYS A 411 13.20 -14.33 8.30
CA LYS A 411 14.33 -14.63 9.19
C LYS A 411 15.10 -13.39 9.66
N THR A 412 14.42 -12.24 9.67
CA THR A 412 14.93 -11.03 10.31
C THR A 412 14.43 -11.01 11.75
N THR A 413 15.35 -10.96 12.71
CA THR A 413 15.06 -10.79 14.13
C THR A 413 15.07 -9.31 14.45
N LYS A 414 13.99 -8.83 15.09
CA LYS A 414 13.87 -7.49 15.67
C LYS A 414 13.96 -7.61 17.18
N ALA A 415 14.93 -6.94 17.78
CA ALA A 415 15.15 -6.84 19.22
C ALA A 415 14.99 -5.39 19.68
N GLU A 416 14.05 -5.14 20.59
CA GLU A 416 13.79 -3.79 21.12
C GLU A 416 14.44 -3.59 22.48
N TYR A 417 15.40 -2.66 22.56
CA TYR A 417 16.05 -2.24 23.78
C TYR A 417 15.49 -0.90 24.25
N VAL A 418 15.48 -0.67 25.57
CA VAL A 418 15.10 0.61 26.15
C VAL A 418 16.20 1.08 27.09
N VAL A 419 16.72 2.29 26.84
CA VAL A 419 17.76 2.91 27.65
C VAL A 419 17.24 4.19 28.30
N THR A 420 17.61 4.42 29.56
CA THR A 420 17.09 5.52 30.40
C THR A 420 18.01 6.74 30.50
N GLY A 421 19.09 6.78 29.71
CA GLY A 421 20.05 7.88 29.80
C GLY A 421 20.81 8.14 28.50
N GLN A 422 21.31 9.37 28.39
CA GLN A 422 22.19 9.80 27.30
C GLN A 422 23.57 9.15 27.43
N GLY A 423 24.31 9.16 26.33
CA GLY A 423 25.69 8.68 26.25
C GLY A 423 25.93 7.77 25.06
N VAL A 424 27.07 7.08 25.10
CA VAL A 424 27.46 6.12 24.08
C VAL A 424 27.15 4.72 24.59
N TYR A 425 26.58 3.90 23.73
CA TYR A 425 26.29 2.49 23.95
C TYR A 425 27.01 1.66 22.90
N ALA A 426 27.34 0.42 23.22
CA ALA A 426 27.86 -0.57 22.29
C ALA A 426 26.89 -1.74 22.22
N LEU A 427 26.42 -2.04 21.02
CA LEU A 427 25.73 -3.29 20.71
C LEU A 427 26.82 -4.34 20.39
N TYR A 428 27.16 -5.16 21.38
CA TYR A 428 28.33 -6.04 21.36
C TYR A 428 28.00 -7.46 20.88
N ASP A 429 28.77 -7.96 19.92
CA ASP A 429 28.78 -9.34 19.42
C ASP A 429 29.98 -10.07 20.04
N ALA A 430 29.74 -10.77 21.16
CA ALA A 430 30.79 -11.45 21.91
C ALA A 430 31.48 -12.56 21.10
N ARG A 431 30.76 -13.21 20.17
CA ARG A 431 31.29 -14.33 19.38
C ARG A 431 32.32 -13.85 18.36
N LYS A 432 32.11 -12.66 17.80
CA LYS A 432 32.98 -12.08 16.77
C LYS A 432 33.84 -10.93 17.28
N GLN A 433 33.83 -10.65 18.59
CA GLN A 433 34.60 -9.59 19.25
C GLN A 433 34.51 -8.23 18.53
N ARG A 434 33.27 -7.82 18.24
CA ARG A 434 32.98 -6.59 17.48
C ARG A 434 31.74 -5.92 18.02
N ALA A 435 31.58 -4.63 17.79
CA ALA A 435 30.44 -3.87 18.29
C ALA A 435 29.90 -2.87 17.26
N ILE A 436 28.66 -2.41 17.47
CA ILE A 436 28.12 -1.22 16.80
C ILE A 436 28.00 -0.11 17.85
N PRO A 437 28.72 1.01 17.71
CA PRO A 437 28.55 2.17 18.59
C PRO A 437 27.23 2.90 18.28
N ILE A 438 26.50 3.26 19.33
CA ILE A 438 25.22 3.97 19.24
C ILE A 438 25.29 5.18 20.17
N ILE A 439 24.94 6.36 19.66
CA ILE A 439 25.01 7.61 20.41
C ILE A 439 23.59 8.07 20.73
N VAL A 440 23.26 8.18 22.01
CA VAL A 440 21.99 8.74 22.49
C VAL A 440 22.24 10.16 23.00
N ARG A 441 21.60 11.15 22.37
CA ARG A 441 21.76 12.58 22.63
C ARG A 441 20.40 13.28 22.67
N PRO A 442 20.27 14.45 23.33
CA PRO A 442 19.00 15.18 23.41
C PRO A 442 18.40 15.58 22.05
#